data_AF-A0A3F3I6Y7-F1
#
_entry.id   AF-A0A3F3I6Y7-F1
#
_cell.length_a   1.000
_cell.length_b   1.000
_cell.length_c   1.000
_cell.angle_alpha   90.00
_cell.angle_beta   90.00
_cell.angle_gamma   90.00
#
_symmetry.space_group_name_H-M   'P 1'
#
loop_
_entity.id
_entity.type
_entity.pdbx_description
1 polymer ?
#
loop_
_entity_poly.entity_id
_entity_poly.type
_entity_poly.pdbx_seq_one_letter_code
_entity_poly.pdbx_strand_id
1 'polypeptide(L)'
;MSTKFRNLKNDLKDLEDDTVSQLNQGRLDKNSNSGKLSNYILLFAFIATLVFYVGSRIDYSGINDIPDRIEQAISEPSEDLLLGMGAWMTEMGYGELSREELINLRREGVTATETQQLHDIGYTDITLDQLVELQNAGVSSDYARMMKELGYSLTIEELAETRRAGVTANFTSRMMDLGYTKEELTKENLMRMRGVNVTDGIAARLMEQRGERLTVDELVRYRISNQ
;
A
#
# COMPACT_ATOMS: atom_id res chain seq x y z
N MET A 1 -37.95 -30.17 -58.81
CA MET A 1 -37.78 -29.65 -57.44
C MET A 1 -36.82 -28.45 -57.44
N SER A 2 -37.26 -27.24 -57.80
CA SER A 2 -36.36 -26.07 -57.86
C SER A 2 -37.09 -24.73 -57.67
N THR A 3 -38.06 -24.68 -56.75
CA THR A 3 -38.83 -23.46 -56.45
C THR A 3 -38.89 -23.13 -54.95
N LYS A 4 -38.48 -24.05 -54.06
CA LYS A 4 -38.43 -23.79 -52.62
C LYS A 4 -37.12 -23.20 -52.09
N PHE A 5 -36.03 -23.23 -52.87
CA PHE A 5 -34.72 -22.70 -52.45
C PHE A 5 -34.46 -21.24 -52.86
N ARG A 6 -35.24 -20.66 -53.79
CA ARG A 6 -35.09 -19.24 -54.18
C ARG A 6 -35.78 -18.29 -53.20
N ASN A 7 -36.89 -18.71 -52.58
CA ASN A 7 -37.57 -17.87 -51.59
C ASN A 7 -36.78 -17.72 -50.28
N LEU A 8 -36.08 -18.76 -49.81
CA LEU A 8 -35.26 -18.63 -48.59
C LEU A 8 -34.11 -17.62 -48.73
N LYS A 9 -33.56 -17.43 -49.93
CA LYS A 9 -32.44 -16.49 -50.14
C LYS A 9 -32.91 -15.03 -50.20
N ASN A 10 -34.16 -14.80 -50.59
CA ASN A 10 -34.75 -13.46 -50.55
C ASN A 10 -35.21 -13.12 -49.13
N ASP A 11 -35.81 -14.07 -48.41
CA ASP A 11 -36.24 -13.89 -47.01
C ASP A 11 -35.05 -13.65 -46.05
N LEU A 12 -33.87 -14.24 -46.34
CA LEU A 12 -32.64 -14.00 -45.57
C LEU A 12 -32.01 -12.63 -45.87
N LYS A 13 -32.23 -12.07 -47.06
CA LYS A 13 -31.66 -10.77 -47.46
C LYS A 13 -32.45 -9.59 -46.86
N ASP A 14 -33.76 -9.72 -46.75
CA ASP A 14 -34.60 -8.72 -46.06
C ASP A 14 -34.36 -8.72 -44.53
N LEU A 15 -34.00 -9.87 -43.93
CA LEU A 15 -33.61 -9.95 -42.50
C LEU A 15 -32.22 -9.34 -42.20
N GLU A 16 -31.32 -9.31 -43.20
CA GLU A 16 -29.98 -8.72 -43.06
C GLU A 16 -30.03 -7.18 -43.24
N ASP A 17 -30.91 -6.66 -44.10
CA ASP A 17 -31.08 -5.21 -44.28
C ASP A 17 -31.88 -4.55 -43.13
N ASP A 18 -32.87 -5.25 -42.54
CA ASP A 18 -33.63 -4.73 -41.37
C ASP A 18 -32.80 -4.72 -40.07
N THR A 19 -31.81 -5.59 -39.94
CA THR A 19 -30.91 -5.62 -38.76
C THR A 19 -29.81 -4.55 -38.84
N VAL A 20 -29.37 -4.19 -40.04
CA VAL A 20 -28.37 -3.12 -40.26
C VAL A 20 -28.99 -1.73 -40.11
N SER A 21 -30.27 -1.54 -40.42
CA SER A 21 -30.94 -0.24 -40.26
C SER A 21 -31.34 0.12 -38.83
N GLN A 22 -31.36 -0.85 -37.89
CA GLN A 22 -31.64 -0.58 -36.46
C GLN A 22 -30.39 -0.33 -35.60
N LEU A 23 -29.19 -0.53 -36.15
CA LEU A 23 -27.93 -0.30 -35.41
C LEU A 23 -27.39 1.13 -35.50
N ASN A 24 -28.07 2.05 -36.20
CA ASN A 24 -27.58 3.43 -36.38
C ASN A 24 -28.39 4.53 -35.66
N GLN A 25 -29.29 4.16 -34.73
CA GLN A 25 -29.90 5.11 -33.80
C GLN A 25 -29.90 4.56 -32.37
N GLY A 26 -28.74 4.66 -31.75
CA GLY A 26 -28.55 4.33 -30.34
C GLY A 26 -27.29 5.01 -29.82
N ARG A 27 -27.30 6.34 -29.78
CA ARG A 27 -26.33 7.10 -28.97
C ARG A 27 -26.50 6.71 -27.51
N LEU A 28 -25.61 5.86 -27.01
CA LEU A 28 -25.23 5.84 -25.59
C LEU A 28 -23.72 5.63 -25.50
N ASP A 29 -23.04 6.69 -25.10
CA ASP A 29 -21.67 6.69 -24.63
C ASP A 29 -21.50 5.69 -23.47
N LYS A 30 -20.61 4.70 -23.59
CA LYS A 30 -19.73 4.31 -22.47
C LYS A 30 -18.56 3.40 -22.89
N ASN A 31 -17.42 4.07 -22.98
CA ASN A 31 -16.09 3.59 -22.61
C ASN A 31 -16.06 2.37 -21.65
N SER A 32 -15.37 1.27 -22.02
CA SER A 32 -14.65 0.35 -21.09
C SER A 32 -14.14 -0.93 -21.80
N ASN A 33 -12.83 -1.06 -21.93
CA ASN A 33 -12.00 -2.27 -21.73
C ASN A 33 -12.66 -3.67 -21.77
N SER A 34 -13.36 -4.04 -22.85
CA SER A 34 -14.14 -5.29 -22.94
C SER A 34 -13.34 -6.54 -23.36
N GLY A 35 -12.06 -6.42 -23.71
CA GLY A 35 -11.26 -7.56 -24.20
C GLY A 35 -10.82 -8.59 -23.14
N LYS A 36 -10.87 -8.24 -21.84
CA LYS A 36 -10.50 -9.17 -20.76
C LYS A 36 -11.71 -9.92 -20.21
N LEU A 37 -12.86 -9.27 -20.06
CA LEU A 37 -14.09 -9.88 -19.52
C LEU A 37 -14.71 -10.92 -20.46
N SER A 38 -14.62 -10.72 -21.79
CA SER A 38 -15.06 -11.73 -22.78
C SER A 38 -14.29 -13.04 -22.64
N ASN A 39 -13.01 -12.97 -22.29
CA ASN A 39 -12.15 -14.14 -22.15
C ASN A 39 -12.48 -14.95 -20.90
N TYR A 40 -12.85 -14.31 -19.79
CA TYR A 40 -13.29 -15.02 -18.58
C TYR A 40 -14.66 -15.69 -18.74
N ILE A 41 -15.58 -15.04 -19.47
CA ILE A 41 -16.90 -15.62 -19.79
C ILE A 41 -16.76 -16.87 -20.68
N LEU A 42 -15.89 -16.79 -21.70
CA LEU A 42 -15.57 -17.94 -22.54
C LEU A 42 -14.87 -19.06 -21.77
N LEU A 43 -13.93 -18.73 -20.89
CA LEU A 43 -13.26 -19.71 -20.03
C LEU A 43 -14.25 -20.40 -19.08
N PHE A 44 -15.16 -19.64 -18.46
CA PHE A 44 -16.18 -20.19 -17.58
C PHE A 44 -17.16 -21.10 -18.34
N ALA A 45 -17.64 -20.67 -19.51
CA ALA A 45 -18.49 -21.49 -20.37
C ALA A 45 -17.76 -22.76 -20.84
N PHE A 46 -16.47 -22.67 -21.16
CA PHE A 46 -15.63 -23.81 -21.52
C PHE A 46 -15.50 -24.80 -20.36
N ILE A 47 -15.18 -24.32 -19.15
CA ILE A 47 -15.07 -25.15 -17.94
C ILE A 47 -16.41 -25.81 -17.61
N ALA A 48 -17.52 -25.07 -17.66
CA ALA A 48 -18.85 -25.61 -17.41
C ALA A 48 -19.23 -26.72 -18.41
N THR A 49 -18.92 -26.50 -19.70
CA THR A 49 -19.17 -27.47 -20.76
C THR A 49 -18.27 -28.70 -20.61
N LEU A 50 -17.01 -28.51 -20.21
CA LEU A 50 -16.06 -29.59 -19.92
C LEU A 50 -16.53 -30.45 -18.74
N VAL A 51 -16.96 -29.82 -17.64
CA VAL A 51 -17.50 -30.50 -16.45
C VAL A 51 -18.78 -31.27 -16.79
N PHE A 52 -19.67 -30.68 -17.60
CA PHE A 52 -20.88 -31.35 -18.08
C PHE A 52 -20.57 -32.57 -18.97
N TYR A 53 -19.56 -32.45 -19.85
CA TYR A 53 -19.17 -33.49 -20.79
C TYR A 53 -18.42 -34.66 -20.14
N VAL A 54 -17.55 -34.39 -19.15
CA VAL A 54 -16.80 -35.44 -18.45
C VAL A 54 -17.70 -36.26 -17.51
N GLY A 55 -18.89 -35.75 -17.18
CA GLY A 55 -19.90 -36.48 -16.43
C GLY A 55 -19.49 -36.79 -14.99
N SER A 56 -20.44 -37.25 -14.19
CA SER A 56 -20.38 -37.53 -12.74
C SER A 56 -19.36 -38.60 -12.28
N ARG A 57 -18.29 -38.83 -13.06
CA ARG A 57 -17.14 -39.68 -12.75
C ARG A 57 -16.08 -38.95 -11.91
N ILE A 58 -16.16 -37.63 -11.80
CA ILE A 58 -15.25 -36.80 -10.99
C ILE A 58 -15.86 -36.61 -9.61
N ASP A 59 -15.07 -36.91 -8.57
CA ASP A 59 -15.43 -36.56 -7.21
C ASP A 59 -15.34 -35.03 -7.04
N TYR A 60 -16.50 -34.44 -6.79
CA TYR A 60 -16.69 -33.00 -6.64
C TYR A 60 -16.49 -32.53 -5.19
N SER A 61 -16.18 -33.43 -4.26
CA SER A 61 -15.90 -33.10 -2.86
C SER A 61 -14.79 -32.06 -2.70
N GLY A 62 -13.75 -32.13 -3.54
CA GLY A 62 -12.62 -31.19 -3.54
C GLY A 62 -12.87 -29.84 -4.22
N ILE A 63 -14.06 -29.62 -4.83
CA ILE A 63 -14.41 -28.30 -5.40
C ILE A 63 -14.93 -27.34 -4.31
N ASN A 64 -15.46 -27.88 -3.21
CA ASN A 64 -16.05 -27.06 -2.16
C ASN A 64 -15.03 -26.15 -1.47
N ASP A 65 -13.76 -26.57 -1.44
CA ASP A 65 -12.64 -25.81 -0.86
C ASP A 65 -11.89 -24.97 -1.90
N ILE A 66 -12.32 -24.96 -3.18
CA ILE A 66 -11.69 -24.13 -4.22
C ILE A 66 -11.74 -22.63 -3.88
N PRO A 67 -12.83 -22.06 -3.33
CA PRO A 67 -12.83 -20.67 -2.89
C PRO A 67 -11.68 -20.38 -1.91
N ASP A 68 -11.51 -21.20 -0.88
CA ASP A 68 -10.47 -21.03 0.14
C ASP A 68 -9.06 -21.24 -0.43
N ARG A 69 -8.88 -22.21 -1.34
CA ARG A 69 -7.60 -22.46 -2.02
C ARG A 69 -7.23 -21.34 -2.99
N ILE A 70 -8.21 -20.74 -3.67
CA ILE A 70 -7.99 -19.56 -4.51
C ILE A 70 -7.63 -18.36 -3.64
N GLU A 71 -8.35 -18.16 -2.54
CA GLU A 71 -8.08 -17.08 -1.58
C GLU A 71 -6.67 -17.18 -0.98
N GLN A 72 -6.23 -18.37 -0.62
CA GLN A 72 -4.87 -18.62 -0.16
C GLN A 72 -3.83 -18.33 -1.27
N ALA A 73 -4.07 -18.82 -2.49
CA ALA A 73 -3.16 -18.64 -3.62
C ALA A 73 -3.01 -17.18 -4.08
N ILE A 74 -4.01 -16.33 -3.86
CA ILE A 74 -3.94 -14.89 -4.18
C ILE A 74 -3.46 -14.03 -3.00
N SER A 75 -3.49 -14.56 -1.77
CA SER A 75 -3.10 -13.83 -0.56
C SER A 75 -1.64 -14.05 -0.17
N GLU A 76 -1.03 -15.16 -0.57
CA GLU A 76 0.38 -15.41 -0.33
C GLU A 76 1.29 -14.61 -1.29
N PRO A 77 2.42 -14.06 -0.82
CA PRO A 77 3.42 -13.46 -1.71
C PRO A 77 3.95 -14.49 -2.72
N SER A 78 4.20 -14.06 -3.96
CA SER A 78 4.75 -14.93 -5.01
C SER A 78 6.14 -15.47 -4.64
N GLU A 79 6.43 -16.73 -5.00
CA GLU A 79 7.73 -17.38 -4.71
C GLU A 79 8.93 -16.59 -5.22
N ASP A 80 8.89 -16.06 -6.44
CA ASP A 80 9.99 -15.24 -7.01
C ASP A 80 10.31 -14.02 -6.13
N LEU A 81 9.29 -13.43 -5.52
CA LEU A 81 9.42 -12.29 -4.64
C LEU A 81 10.00 -12.70 -3.27
N LEU A 82 9.63 -13.87 -2.75
CA LEU A 82 10.21 -14.41 -1.52
C LEU A 82 11.68 -14.77 -1.73
N LEU A 83 12.02 -15.42 -2.84
CA LEU A 83 13.40 -15.73 -3.22
C LEU A 83 14.24 -14.47 -3.36
N GLY A 84 13.70 -13.44 -4.04
CA GLY A 84 14.35 -12.14 -4.14
C GLY A 84 14.60 -11.55 -2.76
N MET A 85 13.56 -11.42 -1.93
CA MET A 85 13.68 -10.89 -0.57
C MET A 85 14.71 -11.66 0.26
N GLY A 86 14.70 -12.99 0.21
CA GLY A 86 15.68 -13.83 0.90
C GLY A 86 17.12 -13.50 0.51
N ALA A 87 17.41 -13.37 -0.77
CA ALA A 87 18.74 -13.00 -1.26
C ALA A 87 19.19 -11.63 -0.74
N TRP A 88 18.31 -10.63 -0.80
CA TRP A 88 18.59 -9.29 -0.25
C TRP A 88 18.83 -9.33 1.27
N MET A 89 18.01 -10.07 2.01
CA MET A 89 18.18 -10.21 3.47
C MET A 89 19.49 -10.90 3.83
N THR A 90 19.91 -11.91 3.06
CA THR A 90 21.20 -12.55 3.23
C THR A 90 22.37 -11.61 2.93
N GLU A 91 22.29 -10.81 1.87
CA GLU A 91 23.30 -9.80 1.51
C GLU A 91 23.45 -8.73 2.61
N MET A 92 22.34 -8.33 3.24
CA MET A 92 22.33 -7.41 4.39
C MET A 92 22.75 -8.07 5.72
N GLY A 93 23.10 -9.36 5.73
CA GLY A 93 23.66 -10.03 6.91
C GLY A 93 22.66 -10.68 7.85
N TYR A 94 21.38 -10.79 7.49
CA TYR A 94 20.34 -11.47 8.30
C TYR A 94 20.41 -13.00 8.24
N GLY A 95 21.30 -13.55 7.40
CA GLY A 95 21.41 -14.98 7.17
C GLY A 95 20.38 -15.52 6.16
N GLU A 96 20.32 -16.84 6.03
CA GLU A 96 19.32 -17.51 5.21
C GLU A 96 18.01 -17.63 6.01
N LEU A 97 16.99 -16.86 5.62
CA LEU A 97 15.67 -16.91 6.22
C LEU A 97 14.81 -17.99 5.54
N SER A 98 14.05 -18.73 6.34
CA SER A 98 13.08 -19.69 5.83
C SER A 98 11.94 -19.01 5.08
N ARG A 99 11.26 -19.77 4.21
CA ARG A 99 10.06 -19.30 3.51
C ARG A 99 9.02 -18.72 4.47
N GLU A 100 8.79 -19.39 5.59
CA GLU A 100 7.79 -18.98 6.58
C GLU A 100 8.18 -17.65 7.25
N GLU A 101 9.46 -17.46 7.58
CA GLU A 101 9.96 -16.20 8.14
C GLU A 101 9.81 -15.05 7.14
N LEU A 102 10.10 -15.27 5.85
CA LEU A 102 9.94 -14.26 4.81
C LEU A 102 8.46 -13.87 4.62
N ILE A 103 7.56 -14.85 4.66
CA ILE A 103 6.11 -14.60 4.60
C ILE A 103 5.66 -13.78 5.82
N ASN A 104 6.12 -14.15 7.02
CA ASN A 104 5.80 -13.42 8.24
C ASN A 104 6.29 -11.98 8.19
N LEU A 105 7.55 -11.75 7.80
CA LEU A 105 8.09 -10.39 7.63
C LEU A 105 7.26 -9.56 6.66
N ARG A 106 6.86 -10.14 5.52
CA ARG A 106 5.98 -9.43 4.56
C ARG A 106 4.58 -9.16 5.12
N ARG A 107 4.02 -10.09 5.90
CA ARG A 107 2.72 -9.90 6.54
C ARG A 107 2.77 -8.74 7.54
N GLU A 108 3.87 -8.60 8.26
CA GLU A 108 4.15 -7.46 9.13
C GLU A 108 4.45 -6.16 8.34
N GLY A 109 4.60 -6.24 7.02
CA GLY A 109 4.86 -5.10 6.13
C GLY A 109 6.33 -4.77 5.92
N VAL A 110 7.25 -5.59 6.42
CA VAL A 110 8.69 -5.42 6.22
C VAL A 110 9.03 -5.75 4.77
N THR A 111 9.83 -4.89 4.13
CA THR A 111 10.29 -5.07 2.75
C THR A 111 11.80 -4.93 2.65
N ALA A 112 12.44 -5.75 1.81
CA ALA A 112 13.89 -5.67 1.58
C ALA A 112 14.34 -4.29 1.10
N THR A 113 13.52 -3.62 0.29
CA THR A 113 13.80 -2.27 -0.21
C THR A 113 13.87 -1.23 0.92
N GLU A 114 12.97 -1.32 1.90
CA GLU A 114 12.99 -0.40 3.04
C GLU A 114 14.15 -0.70 4.00
N THR A 115 14.41 -1.97 4.25
CA THR A 115 15.58 -2.43 5.02
C THR A 115 16.89 -1.94 4.42
N GLN A 116 17.05 -2.08 3.09
CA GLN A 116 18.25 -1.60 2.38
C GLN A 116 18.41 -0.09 2.52
N GLN A 117 17.34 0.69 2.37
CA GLN A 117 17.42 2.14 2.51
C GLN A 117 17.81 2.58 3.92
N LEU A 118 17.31 1.90 4.96
CA LEU A 118 17.75 2.15 6.34
C LEU A 118 19.25 1.85 6.51
N HIS A 119 19.72 0.75 5.93
CA HIS A 119 21.13 0.37 5.90
C HIS A 119 21.99 1.44 5.20
N ASP A 120 21.54 1.95 4.05
CA ASP A 120 22.22 3.01 3.29
C ASP A 120 22.28 4.35 4.04
N ILE A 121 21.29 4.64 4.89
CA ILE A 121 21.28 5.79 5.80
C ILE A 121 22.29 5.60 6.95
N GLY A 122 22.78 4.38 7.16
CA GLY A 122 23.79 4.02 8.16
C GLY A 122 23.25 3.25 9.36
N TYR A 123 22.01 2.76 9.29
CA TYR A 123 21.46 1.84 10.27
C TYR A 123 21.75 0.39 9.85
N THR A 124 22.96 -0.08 10.12
CA THR A 124 23.43 -1.38 9.61
C THR A 124 23.08 -2.56 10.51
N ASP A 125 23.00 -2.32 11.81
CA ASP A 125 22.87 -3.37 12.83
C ASP A 125 21.43 -3.45 13.36
N ILE A 126 20.46 -3.58 12.47
CA ILE A 126 19.03 -3.70 12.81
C ILE A 126 18.68 -5.18 12.90
N THR A 127 17.98 -5.59 13.96
CA THR A 127 17.43 -6.96 14.09
C THR A 127 16.12 -7.11 13.32
N LEU A 128 15.71 -8.35 13.02
CA LEU A 128 14.40 -8.60 12.39
C LEU A 128 13.24 -8.05 13.24
N ASP A 129 13.32 -8.22 14.57
CA ASP A 129 12.30 -7.71 15.49
C ASP A 129 12.23 -6.17 15.46
N GLN A 130 13.39 -5.50 15.38
CA GLN A 130 13.44 -4.05 15.23
C GLN A 130 12.89 -3.57 13.89
N LEU A 131 13.10 -4.31 12.78
CA LEU A 131 12.48 -3.98 11.50
C LEU A 131 10.95 -4.03 11.58
N VAL A 132 10.43 -5.08 12.24
CA VAL A 132 8.99 -5.21 12.51
C VAL A 132 8.51 -4.07 13.41
N GLU A 133 9.26 -3.69 14.45
CA GLU A 133 8.93 -2.56 15.31
C GLU A 133 8.86 -1.23 14.54
N LEU A 134 9.85 -0.94 13.70
CA LEU A 134 9.87 0.27 12.87
C LEU A 134 8.66 0.33 11.95
N GLN A 135 8.34 -0.80 11.31
CA GLN A 135 7.18 -0.92 10.43
C GLN A 135 5.87 -0.68 11.19
N ASN A 136 5.72 -1.29 12.38
CA ASN A 136 4.57 -1.09 13.26
C ASN A 136 4.46 0.35 13.80
N ALA A 137 5.58 1.01 14.03
CA ALA A 137 5.64 2.42 14.39
C ALA A 137 5.35 3.35 13.19
N GLY A 138 5.29 2.83 11.96
CA GLY A 138 5.13 3.60 10.74
C GLY A 138 6.34 4.47 10.42
N VAL A 139 7.54 4.02 10.80
CA VAL A 139 8.81 4.65 10.45
C VAL A 139 9.14 4.31 9.01
N SER A 140 9.40 5.34 8.20
CA SER A 140 9.98 5.16 6.87
C SER A 140 11.45 5.55 6.84
N SER A 141 12.18 4.98 5.88
CA SER A 141 13.53 5.35 5.48
C SER A 141 13.62 6.84 5.13
N ASP A 142 12.61 7.38 4.45
CA ASP A 142 12.44 8.81 4.18
C ASP A 142 12.41 9.64 5.48
N TYR A 143 11.62 9.22 6.47
CA TYR A 143 11.56 9.88 7.77
C TYR A 143 12.92 9.86 8.47
N ALA A 144 13.57 8.70 8.54
CA ALA A 144 14.88 8.53 9.15
C ALA A 144 15.94 9.42 8.48
N ARG A 145 15.97 9.43 7.14
CA ARG A 145 16.88 10.27 6.35
C ARG A 145 16.66 11.76 6.60
N MET A 146 15.42 12.23 6.53
CA MET A 146 15.10 13.64 6.75
C MET A 146 15.41 14.09 8.19
N MET A 147 15.14 13.25 9.19
CA MET A 147 15.53 13.56 10.57
C MET A 147 17.06 13.70 10.70
N LYS A 148 17.83 12.84 10.04
CA LYS A 148 19.30 12.93 9.98
C LYS A 148 19.78 14.21 9.27
N GLU A 149 19.14 14.59 8.16
CA GLU A 149 19.42 15.84 7.44
C GLU A 149 19.12 17.09 8.27
N LEU A 150 18.08 17.05 9.11
CA LEU A 150 17.78 18.07 10.13
C LEU A 150 18.76 18.04 11.33
N GLY A 151 19.75 17.15 11.28
CA GLY A 151 20.82 17.02 12.27
C GLY A 151 20.50 16.11 13.45
N TYR A 152 19.40 15.37 13.44
CA TYR A 152 19.06 14.44 14.52
C TYR A 152 19.74 13.08 14.31
N SER A 153 20.52 12.65 15.29
CA SER A 153 21.11 11.31 15.33
C SER A 153 20.27 10.43 16.25
N LEU A 154 19.16 9.90 15.73
CA LEU A 154 18.24 9.04 16.49
C LEU A 154 18.66 7.57 16.36
N THR A 155 18.58 6.80 17.45
CA THR A 155 18.65 5.33 17.37
C THR A 155 17.39 4.75 16.71
N ILE A 156 17.40 3.44 16.44
CA ILE A 156 16.27 2.72 15.87
C ILE A 156 15.04 2.80 16.78
N GLU A 157 15.25 2.60 18.08
CA GLU A 157 14.22 2.71 19.11
C GLU A 157 13.69 4.15 19.18
N GLU A 158 14.58 5.14 19.11
CA GLU A 158 14.18 6.55 19.15
C GLU A 158 13.40 6.97 17.90
N LEU A 159 13.73 6.44 16.72
CA LEU A 159 12.92 6.63 15.51
C LEU A 159 11.51 6.09 15.70
N ALA A 160 11.39 4.87 16.25
CA ALA A 160 10.09 4.28 16.54
C ALA A 160 9.31 5.10 17.58
N GLU A 161 9.95 5.51 18.68
CA GLU A 161 9.34 6.33 19.74
C GLU A 161 8.84 7.68 19.24
N THR A 162 9.70 8.43 18.53
CA THR A 162 9.34 9.74 17.99
C THR A 162 8.22 9.64 16.98
N ARG A 163 8.26 8.62 16.11
CA ARG A 163 7.21 8.39 15.12
C ARG A 163 5.88 8.00 15.77
N ARG A 164 5.89 7.09 16.76
CA ARG A 164 4.71 6.72 17.57
C ARG A 164 4.11 7.94 18.29
N ALA A 165 4.94 8.86 18.76
CA ALA A 165 4.49 10.13 19.34
C ALA A 165 3.94 11.14 18.31
N GLY A 166 3.95 10.81 17.02
CA GLY A 166 3.44 11.66 15.95
C GLY A 166 4.40 12.77 15.52
N VAL A 167 5.70 12.63 15.81
CA VAL A 167 6.75 13.53 15.29
C VAL A 167 6.94 13.23 13.80
N THR A 168 7.14 14.28 13.01
CA THR A 168 7.41 14.20 11.57
C THR A 168 8.56 15.14 11.23
N ALA A 169 9.35 14.79 10.21
CA ALA A 169 10.42 15.67 9.76
C ALA A 169 9.90 17.04 9.30
N ASN A 170 8.72 17.07 8.65
CA ASN A 170 8.07 18.32 8.25
C ASN A 170 7.69 19.21 9.46
N PHE A 171 7.13 18.63 10.52
CA PHE A 171 6.86 19.39 11.76
C PHE A 171 8.17 19.95 12.34
N THR A 172 9.20 19.12 12.48
CA THR A 172 10.50 19.53 13.02
C THR A 172 11.12 20.65 12.20
N SER A 173 11.18 20.51 10.87
CA SER A 173 11.69 21.54 9.94
C SER A 173 10.92 22.85 10.07
N ARG A 174 9.58 22.80 10.09
CA ARG A 174 8.76 24.02 10.20
C ARG A 174 8.92 24.72 11.54
N MET A 175 9.14 23.97 12.62
CA MET A 175 9.49 24.57 13.91
C MET A 175 10.86 25.26 13.84
N MET A 176 11.85 24.68 13.15
CA MET A 176 13.13 25.35 12.92
C MET A 176 12.97 26.63 12.08
N ASP A 177 12.12 26.62 11.06
CA ASP A 177 11.81 27.81 10.24
C ASP A 177 11.17 28.94 11.06
N LEU A 178 10.45 28.61 12.14
CA LEU A 178 9.91 29.56 13.12
C LEU A 178 10.97 30.07 14.12
N GLY A 179 12.22 29.66 13.96
CA GLY A 179 13.36 30.12 14.77
C GLY A 179 13.56 29.36 16.08
N TYR A 180 12.96 28.17 16.24
CA TYR A 180 13.29 27.28 17.35
C TYR A 180 14.60 26.56 17.08
N THR A 181 15.53 26.57 18.03
CA THR A 181 16.83 25.94 17.84
C THR A 181 16.76 24.43 18.10
N LYS A 182 17.79 23.70 17.69
CA LYS A 182 17.89 22.25 17.94
C LYS A 182 17.96 21.92 19.43
N GLU A 183 18.55 22.80 20.23
CA GLU A 183 18.63 22.69 21.68
C GLU A 183 17.25 22.84 22.34
N GLU A 184 16.34 23.62 21.73
CA GLU A 184 14.94 23.71 22.15
C GLU A 184 14.11 22.54 21.62
N LEU A 185 14.38 22.10 20.39
CA LEU A 185 13.69 21.01 19.71
C LEU A 185 14.37 19.66 19.99
N THR A 186 14.64 19.34 21.25
CA THR A 186 15.12 18.00 21.62
C THR A 186 14.09 16.93 21.26
N LYS A 187 14.52 15.67 21.17
CA LYS A 187 13.62 14.52 20.96
C LYS A 187 12.43 14.56 21.93
N GLU A 188 12.71 14.75 23.21
CA GLU A 188 11.73 14.79 24.29
C GLU A 188 10.76 15.96 24.09
N ASN A 189 11.26 17.13 23.73
CA ASN A 189 10.43 18.31 23.49
C ASN A 189 9.54 18.17 22.25
N LEU A 190 10.05 17.59 21.16
CA LEU A 190 9.26 17.26 19.98
C LEU A 190 8.13 16.27 20.34
N MET A 191 8.46 15.20 21.06
CA MET A 191 7.48 14.22 21.52
C MET A 191 6.45 14.85 22.46
N ARG A 192 6.87 15.70 23.41
CA ARG A 192 5.99 16.37 24.37
C ARG A 192 5.02 17.32 23.67
N MET A 193 5.50 18.10 22.69
CA MET A 193 4.65 18.96 21.86
C MET A 193 3.63 18.15 21.08
N ARG A 194 4.06 17.08 20.39
CA ARG A 194 3.16 16.25 19.59
C ARG A 194 2.17 15.47 20.42
N GLY A 195 2.56 14.99 21.61
CA GLY A 195 1.69 14.28 22.55
C GLY A 195 0.50 15.10 23.04
N VAL A 196 0.60 16.43 23.07
CA VAL A 196 -0.53 17.32 23.36
C VAL A 196 -1.15 17.95 22.11
N ASN A 197 -0.75 17.54 20.90
CA ASN A 197 -1.20 18.10 19.62
C ASN A 197 -0.81 19.56 19.37
N VAL A 198 0.40 19.98 19.77
CA VAL A 198 1.01 21.22 19.27
C VAL A 198 1.40 21.02 17.80
N THR A 199 1.07 22.02 16.98
CA THR A 199 1.45 22.09 15.56
C THR A 199 2.25 23.35 15.28
N ASP A 200 3.05 23.33 14.21
CA ASP A 200 3.74 24.50 13.67
C ASP A 200 2.76 25.64 13.38
N GLY A 201 1.56 25.33 12.88
CA GLY A 201 0.51 26.33 12.65
C GLY A 201 -0.02 27.00 13.93
N ILE A 202 -0.04 26.29 15.07
CA ILE A 202 -0.37 26.91 16.37
C ILE A 202 0.79 27.80 16.82
N ALA A 203 2.03 27.33 16.72
CA ALA A 203 3.20 28.12 17.08
C ALA A 203 3.29 29.42 16.27
N ALA A 204 3.13 29.34 14.94
CA ALA A 204 3.15 30.49 14.04
C ALA A 204 2.05 31.51 14.39
N ARG A 205 0.82 31.05 14.60
CA ARG A 205 -0.31 31.92 14.93
C ARG A 205 -0.11 32.64 16.26
N LEU A 206 0.37 31.94 17.29
CA LEU A 206 0.61 32.55 18.60
C LEU A 206 1.76 33.55 18.55
N MET A 207 2.79 33.27 17.75
CA MET A 207 3.89 34.20 17.51
C MET A 207 3.39 35.49 16.84
N GLU A 208 2.54 35.38 15.83
CA GLU A 208 1.91 36.54 15.17
C GLU A 208 1.03 37.35 16.12
N GLN A 209 0.23 36.68 16.95
CA GLN A 209 -0.67 37.34 17.90
C GLN A 209 0.04 38.05 19.05
N ARG A 210 1.12 37.47 19.59
CA ARG A 210 1.87 38.06 20.71
C ARG A 210 2.98 39.00 20.25
N GLY A 211 3.40 38.92 18.99
CA GLY A 211 4.57 39.63 18.47
C GLY A 211 5.90 39.08 18.98
N GLU A 212 5.89 37.93 19.67
CA GLU A 212 7.07 37.26 20.21
C GLU A 212 6.95 35.75 20.03
N ARG A 213 8.08 35.06 19.86
CA ARG A 213 8.12 33.59 19.80
C ARG A 213 7.89 33.01 21.20
N LEU A 214 6.96 32.07 21.30
CA LEU A 214 6.69 31.35 22.55
C LEU A 214 7.74 30.26 22.76
N THR A 215 8.09 29.98 24.01
CA THR A 215 8.90 28.81 24.37
C THR A 215 8.12 27.50 24.16
N VAL A 216 8.85 26.38 24.09
CA VAL A 216 8.23 25.03 24.02
C VAL A 216 7.29 24.78 25.20
N ASP A 217 7.67 25.23 26.40
CA ASP A 217 6.85 25.11 27.62
C ASP A 217 5.54 25.90 27.50
N GLU A 218 5.58 27.11 26.96
CA GLU A 218 4.39 27.92 26.75
C GLU A 218 3.47 27.31 25.69
N LEU A 219 4.01 26.76 24.60
CA LEU A 219 3.21 26.08 23.58
C LEU A 219 2.47 24.86 24.14
N VAL A 220 3.18 24.03 24.91
CA VAL A 220 2.60 22.84 25.55
C VAL A 220 1.55 23.24 26.56
N ARG A 221 1.86 24.22 27.43
CA ARG A 221 0.91 24.73 28.42
C ARG A 221 -0.35 25.30 27.77
N TYR A 222 -0.18 26.14 26.75
CA TYR A 222 -1.29 26.69 25.99
C TYR A 222 -2.19 25.57 25.45
N ARG A 223 -1.59 24.52 24.88
CA ARG A 223 -2.38 23.44 24.28
C ARG A 223 -3.13 22.60 25.32
N ILE A 224 -2.53 22.34 26.48
CA ILE A 224 -3.19 21.65 27.60
C ILE A 224 -4.33 22.48 28.17
N SER A 225 -4.15 23.80 28.34
CA SER A 225 -5.18 24.68 28.93
C SER A 225 -6.39 24.93 28.03
N ASN A 226 -6.29 24.64 26.73
CA ASN A 226 -7.35 24.86 25.72
C ASN A 226 -7.85 23.53 25.12
N GLN A 227 -7.75 22.43 25.86
CA GLN A 227 -8.42 21.16 25.57
C GLN A 227 -9.68 21.05 26.44
#